data_AF-A0A7V8G1N5-F1
#
_entry.id   AF-A0A7V8G1N5-F1
#
_cell.length_a   1.000
_cell.length_b   1.000
_cell.length_c   1.000
_cell.angle_alpha   90.00
_cell.angle_beta   90.00
_cell.angle_gamma   90.00
#
_symmetry.space_group_name_H-M   'P 1'
#
loop_
_entity.id
_entity.type
_entity.pdbx_description
1 polymer ?
#
loop_
_entity_poly.entity_id
_entity_poly.type
_entity_poly.pdbx_seq_one_letter_code
_entity_poly.pdbx_strand_id
1 'polypeptide(L)'
;MKRKATRTARQLQQILVERIEAQPDWNGEPTDVHLGGVRWLDGGPSGPTWTVPIMRSRDQHSSSVARVIRQAQGEFDLEED
;
A
#
# COMPACT_ATOMS: atom_id res chain seq x y z
N MET A 1 15.42 -15.63 9.11
CA MET A 1 14.70 -14.47 8.55
C MET A 1 13.56 -14.11 9.49
N LYS A 2 13.42 -12.84 9.87
CA LYS A 2 12.24 -12.40 10.65
C LYS A 2 11.04 -12.47 9.72
N ARG A 3 9.98 -13.21 10.08
CA ARG A 3 8.74 -13.22 9.30
C ARG A 3 8.08 -11.84 9.42
N LYS A 4 7.53 -11.32 8.33
CA LYS A 4 6.74 -10.08 8.37
C LYS A 4 5.46 -10.32 9.16
N ALA A 5 4.85 -9.25 9.66
CA ALA A 5 3.56 -9.36 10.32
C ALA A 5 2.45 -9.51 9.25
N THR A 6 1.50 -10.42 9.45
CA THR A 6 0.39 -10.59 8.53
C THR A 6 -0.74 -9.59 8.84
N ARG A 7 -1.40 -9.05 7.81
CA ARG A 7 -2.57 -8.18 7.92
C ARG A 7 -3.61 -8.56 6.89
N THR A 8 -4.89 -8.38 7.20
CA THR A 8 -5.95 -8.41 6.18
C THR A 8 -5.80 -7.22 5.23
N ALA A 9 -6.39 -7.31 4.04
CA ALA A 9 -6.39 -6.20 3.08
C ALA A 9 -6.94 -4.91 3.69
N ARG A 10 -8.00 -5.03 4.51
CA ARG A 10 -8.62 -3.90 5.22
C ARG A 10 -7.68 -3.26 6.22
N GLN A 11 -7.04 -4.06 7.07
CA GLN A 11 -6.10 -3.54 8.07
C GLN A 11 -4.91 -2.87 7.40
N LEU A 12 -4.39 -3.47 6.33
CA LEU A 12 -3.25 -2.90 5.61
C LEU A 12 -3.63 -1.60 4.89
N GLN A 13 -4.83 -1.52 4.30
CA GLN A 13 -5.36 -0.28 3.76
C GLN A 13 -5.45 0.81 4.83
N GLN A 14 -5.98 0.51 6.02
CA GLN A 14 -6.06 1.46 7.13
C GLN A 14 -4.69 1.97 7.56
N ILE A 15 -3.72 1.07 7.74
CA ILE A 15 -2.34 1.43 8.08
C ILE A 15 -1.72 2.34 7.02
N LEU A 16 -1.95 2.05 5.74
CA LEU A 16 -1.42 2.86 4.64
C LEU A 16 -2.06 4.25 4.62
N VAL A 17 -3.39 4.35 4.80
CA VAL A 17 -4.10 5.64 4.89
C VAL A 17 -3.55 6.47 6.03
N GLU A 18 -3.47 5.92 7.25
CA GLU A 18 -2.94 6.64 8.41
C GLU A 18 -1.52 7.16 8.18
N ARG A 19 -0.65 6.35 7.56
CA ARG A 19 0.74 6.74 7.27
C ARG A 19 0.84 7.80 6.18
N ILE A 20 -0.05 7.78 5.18
CA ILE A 20 -0.10 8.78 4.11
C ILE A 20 -0.60 10.10 4.67
N GLU A 21 -1.69 10.09 5.43
CA GLU A 21 -2.30 11.30 5.99
C GLU A 21 -1.40 11.96 7.05
N ALA A 22 -0.54 11.19 7.70
CA ALA A 22 0.48 11.71 8.62
C ALA A 22 1.70 12.35 7.93
N GLN A 23 1.83 12.27 6.60
CA GLN A 23 2.96 12.89 5.91
C GLN A 23 2.82 14.42 5.88
N PRO A 24 3.92 15.18 6.09
CA PRO A 24 3.88 16.65 6.00
C PRO A 24 3.50 17.19 4.61
N ASP A 25 3.74 16.41 3.56
CA ASP A 25 3.42 16.76 2.17
C ASP A 25 2.05 16.25 1.72
N TRP A 26 1.25 15.70 2.65
CA TRP A 26 -0.13 15.35 2.37
C TRP A 26 -0.98 16.59 2.17
N ASN A 27 -1.70 16.63 1.05
CA ASN A 27 -2.52 17.77 0.63
C ASN A 27 -4.03 17.54 0.82
N GLY A 28 -4.45 16.42 1.43
CA GLY A 28 -5.85 16.08 1.64
C GLY A 28 -6.54 15.35 0.47
N GLU A 29 -5.84 15.06 -0.64
CA GLU A 29 -6.45 14.52 -1.86
C GLU A 29 -6.45 12.98 -1.96
N PRO A 30 -7.61 12.29 -1.91
CA PRO A 30 -7.70 10.84 -1.76
C PRO A 30 -6.81 10.02 -2.70
N THR A 31 -5.86 9.25 -2.18
CA THR A 31 -4.93 8.41 -2.99
C THR A 31 -5.54 7.13 -3.54
N ASP A 32 -4.82 6.45 -4.44
CA ASP A 32 -5.18 5.11 -4.91
C ASP A 32 -5.39 4.11 -3.76
N VAL A 33 -4.72 4.32 -2.61
CA VAL A 33 -4.94 3.52 -1.40
C VAL A 33 -6.34 3.77 -0.83
N HIS A 34 -6.82 5.00 -0.88
CA HIS A 34 -8.16 5.36 -0.41
C HIS A 34 -9.24 4.79 -1.35
N LEU A 35 -8.97 4.85 -2.66
CA LEU A 35 -9.97 4.53 -3.69
C LEU A 35 -9.99 3.05 -4.09
N GLY A 36 -8.81 2.43 -4.24
CA GLY A 36 -8.63 1.08 -4.76
C GLY A 36 -8.26 0.04 -3.70
N GLY A 37 -7.81 0.49 -2.53
CA GLY A 37 -7.41 -0.36 -1.42
C GLY A 37 -6.18 -1.23 -1.72
N VAL A 38 -6.04 -2.31 -0.95
CA VAL A 38 -4.98 -3.30 -1.11
C VAL A 38 -5.55 -4.54 -1.77
N ARG A 39 -4.82 -5.10 -2.74
CA ARG A 39 -5.19 -6.35 -3.41
C ARG A 39 -4.03 -7.33 -3.41
N TRP A 40 -4.37 -8.60 -3.37
CA TRP A 40 -3.42 -9.66 -3.68
C TRP A 40 -2.90 -9.51 -5.11
N LEU A 41 -1.61 -9.76 -5.30
CA LEU A 41 -0.95 -9.83 -6.59
C LEU A 41 -0.25 -11.17 -6.68
N ASP A 42 -0.84 -12.07 -7.47
CA ASP A 42 -0.22 -13.34 -7.82
C ASP A 42 1.07 -13.07 -8.60
N GLY A 43 2.20 -13.36 -7.94
CA GLY A 43 3.54 -13.54 -8.52
C GLY A 43 4.00 -12.50 -9.56
N GLY A 44 4.63 -11.41 -9.10
CA GLY A 44 5.55 -10.62 -9.94
C GLY A 44 6.96 -11.26 -9.99
N PRO A 45 7.96 -10.62 -10.63
CA PRO A 45 9.35 -11.11 -10.67
C PRO A 45 9.97 -11.39 -9.28
N SER A 46 9.39 -10.82 -8.23
CA SER A 46 9.82 -10.95 -6.83
C SER A 46 8.97 -11.94 -6.00
N GLY A 47 8.05 -12.68 -6.63
CA GLY A 47 7.11 -13.58 -5.96
C GLY A 47 5.75 -12.94 -5.61
N PRO A 48 4.84 -13.72 -5.00
CA PRO A 48 3.52 -13.24 -4.57
C PRO A 48 3.66 -12.11 -3.54
N THR A 49 2.84 -11.08 -3.70
CA THR A 49 2.80 -9.95 -2.79
C THR A 49 1.43 -9.28 -2.86
N TRP A 50 1.29 -8.11 -2.27
CA TRP A 50 0.12 -7.27 -2.42
C TRP A 50 0.48 -5.96 -3.13
N THR A 51 -0.52 -5.39 -3.79
CA THR A 51 -0.41 -4.15 -4.56
C THR A 51 -1.55 -3.20 -4.25
N VAL A 52 -1.40 -1.95 -4.67
CA VAL A 52 -2.46 -0.93 -4.67
C VAL A 52 -2.81 -0.67 -6.13
N PRO A 53 -4.06 -0.92 -6.58
CA PRO A 53 -4.47 -0.65 -7.95
C PRO A 53 -4.33 0.83 -8.29
N ILE A 54 -3.87 1.12 -9.50
CA ILE A 54 -3.83 2.49 -10.01
C ILE A 54 -5.26 2.91 -10.36
N MET A 55 -5.82 3.86 -9.62
CA MET A 55 -7.19 4.36 -9.84
C MET A 55 -7.18 5.73 -10.51
N ARG A 56 -6.08 6.48 -10.37
CA ARG A 56 -5.87 7.80 -10.95
C ARG A 56 -4.78 7.78 -12.02
N SER A 57 -4.60 8.90 -12.71
CA SER A 57 -3.55 9.00 -13.73
C SER A 57 -2.16 8.98 -13.09
N ARG A 58 -1.21 8.30 -13.75
CA ARG A 58 0.12 7.99 -13.18
C ARG A 58 0.96 9.23 -12.87
N ASP A 59 0.73 10.33 -13.58
CA ASP A 59 1.33 11.64 -13.35
C ASP A 59 0.90 12.29 -12.03
N GLN A 60 -0.20 11.84 -11.42
CA GLN A 60 -0.71 12.32 -10.13
C GLN A 60 -0.14 11.52 -8.94
N HIS A 61 0.80 10.59 -9.19
CA HIS A 61 1.32 9.73 -8.15
C HIS A 61 2.43 10.42 -7.35
N SER A 62 2.16 10.67 -6.07
CA SER A 62 3.17 11.19 -5.15
C SER A 62 4.25 10.14 -4.85
N SER A 63 5.51 10.54 -4.96
CA SER A 63 6.66 9.73 -4.54
C SER A 63 6.63 9.38 -3.06
N SER A 64 6.02 10.23 -2.22
CA SER A 64 5.83 10.02 -0.79
C SER A 64 4.90 8.82 -0.53
N VAL A 65 3.75 8.79 -1.23
CA VAL A 65 2.81 7.66 -1.19
C VAL A 65 3.50 6.35 -1.64
N ALA A 66 4.25 6.39 -2.74
CA ALA A 66 4.99 5.23 -3.22
C ALA A 66 6.03 4.73 -2.20
N ARG A 67 6.63 5.63 -1.41
CA ARG A 67 7.56 5.28 -0.34
C ARG A 67 6.86 4.59 0.82
N VAL A 68 5.71 5.10 1.25
CA VAL A 68 4.88 4.49 2.31
C VAL A 68 4.48 3.06 1.94
N ILE A 69 4.04 2.84 0.69
CA ILE A 69 3.67 1.50 0.19
C ILE A 69 4.88 0.55 0.24
N ARG A 70 6.05 0.97 -0.25
CA ARG A 70 7.26 0.13 -0.22
C ARG A 70 7.72 -0.22 1.19
N GLN A 71 7.62 0.71 2.15
CA GLN A 71 7.93 0.44 3.55
C GLN A 71 6.99 -0.60 4.12
N ALA A 72 5.68 -0.44 3.91
CA ALA A 72 4.68 -1.40 4.35
C ALA A 72 4.89 -2.79 3.71
N GLN A 73 5.28 -2.90 2.44
CA GLN A 73 5.61 -4.18 1.80
C GLN A 73 6.82 -4.89 2.44
N GLY A 74 7.72 -4.14 3.07
CA GLY A 74 8.84 -4.68 3.85
C GLY A 74 8.44 -5.12 5.26
N GLU A 75 7.35 -4.59 5.81
CA GLU A 75 6.88 -4.82 7.18
C GLU A 75 5.76 -5.86 7.28
N PHE A 76 4.89 -5.91 6.26
CA PHE A 76 3.66 -6.69 6.27
C PHE A 76 3.52 -7.60 5.06
N ASP A 77 3.06 -8.82 5.32
CA ASP A 77 2.50 -9.68 4.30
C ASP A 77 0.96 -9.58 4.35
N LEU A 78 0.32 -9.81 3.21
CA LEU A 78 -1.13 -9.87 3.13
C LEU A 78 -1.58 -11.27 3.58
N GLU A 79 -2.62 -11.33 4.38
CA GLU A 79 -3.28 -12.58 4.71
C GLU A 79 -3.82 -13.21 3.42
N GLU A 80 -3.53 -14.48 3.19
CA GLU A 80 -4.24 -15.27 2.19
C GLU A 80 -5.70 -15.38 2.69
N ASP A 81 -6.64 -14.79 1.95
CA ASP A 81 -8.08 -14.93 2.21
C ASP A 81 -8.52 -16.40 2.12
#